data_AF-A0A2G6CET5-F1
#
_entry.id   AF-A0A2G6CET5-F1
#
_cell.length_a   1.000
_cell.length_b   1.000
_cell.length_c   1.000
_cell.angle_alpha   90.00
_cell.angle_beta   90.00
_cell.angle_gamma   90.00
#
_symmetry.space_group_name_H-M   'P 1'
#
loop_
_entity.id
_entity.type
_entity.pdbx_description
1 polymer ?
#
loop_
_entity_poly.entity_id
_entity_poly.type
_entity_poly.pdbx_seq_one_letter_code
_entity_poly.pdbx_strand_id
1 'polypeptide(L)'
;MREEVLAKAASIPADPLVLPTSGQATYSGGVGIAYSDSASTTDDPNAVAMIGEMNMTANFTAAGGDVEGRLSGFHAGGFDVAWTGNDRDKWWQAMAYGDTSGMTAAEREAMIAAFDTPVEGELRFSGGIAPGFFAIDVSGTLNNDGKSVVIDGQGNVLFTKGEAEQATIEGYTTGDLTITEDGVEPYYGWMRGFAVKDD
;
A
#
# COMPACT_ATOMS: atom_id res chain seq x y z
N MET A 1 -1.42 -7.49 7.94
CA MET A 1 -1.69 -6.15 8.53
C MET A 1 -2.05 -6.32 10.00
N ARG A 2 -1.50 -5.50 10.91
CA ARG A 2 -1.72 -5.63 12.36
C ARG A 2 -3.01 -4.91 12.79
N GLU A 3 -3.86 -5.55 13.60
CA GLU A 3 -5.10 -4.94 14.12
C GLU A 3 -4.85 -3.65 14.90
N GLU A 4 -3.70 -3.53 15.57
CA GLU A 4 -3.30 -2.33 16.31
C GLU A 4 -3.20 -1.09 15.43
N VAL A 5 -2.74 -1.24 14.18
CA VAL A 5 -2.65 -0.12 13.21
C VAL A 5 -4.04 0.35 12.82
N LEU A 6 -4.98 -0.58 12.60
CA LEU A 6 -6.37 -0.25 12.27
C LEU A 6 -7.07 0.46 13.43
N ALA A 7 -6.86 -0.04 14.65
CA ALA A 7 -7.38 0.61 15.86
C ALA A 7 -6.79 2.01 16.04
N LYS A 8 -5.48 2.20 15.81
CA LYS A 8 -4.84 3.52 15.89
C LYS A 8 -5.43 4.45 14.84
N ALA A 9 -5.55 4.03 13.58
CA ALA A 9 -6.13 4.82 12.49
C ALA A 9 -7.56 5.31 12.79
N ALA A 10 -8.39 4.45 13.40
CA ALA A 10 -9.77 4.78 13.79
C ALA A 10 -9.85 5.77 14.97
N SER A 11 -8.79 5.86 15.78
CA SER A 11 -8.73 6.73 16.96
C SER A 11 -8.23 8.16 16.65
N ILE A 12 -7.64 8.39 15.48
CA ILE A 12 -7.11 9.69 15.07
C ILE A 12 -8.27 10.70 14.94
N PRO A 13 -8.26 11.81 15.70
CA PRO A 13 -9.26 12.87 15.57
C PRO A 13 -9.31 13.43 14.14
N ALA A 14 -10.48 13.87 13.71
CA ALA A 14 -10.68 14.48 12.38
C ALA A 14 -10.17 15.93 12.31
N ASP A 15 -9.01 16.20 12.92
CA ASP A 15 -8.39 17.51 12.92
C ASP A 15 -7.85 17.84 11.52
N PRO A 16 -7.91 19.11 11.10
CA PRO A 16 -7.35 19.52 9.81
C PRO A 16 -5.84 19.23 9.78
N LEU A 17 -5.36 18.83 8.61
CA LEU A 17 -3.93 18.57 8.40
C LEU A 17 -3.11 19.85 8.61
N VAL A 18 -2.08 19.73 9.44
CA VAL A 18 -0.99 20.70 9.64
C VAL A 18 0.33 19.94 9.52
N LEU A 19 1.06 20.14 8.43
CA LEU A 19 2.37 19.48 8.26
C LEU A 19 3.37 20.02 9.30
N PRO A 20 4.09 19.14 10.03
CA PRO A 20 5.20 19.56 10.87
C PRO A 20 6.26 20.30 10.05
N THR A 21 6.94 21.27 10.67
CA THR A 21 8.01 22.06 10.03
C THR A 21 9.41 21.68 10.55
N SER A 22 9.49 20.69 11.44
CA SER A 22 10.73 20.17 12.01
C SER A 22 10.48 18.81 12.65
N GLY A 23 11.52 17.99 12.73
CA GLY A 23 11.49 16.72 13.46
C GLY A 23 11.40 15.52 12.55
N GLN A 24 11.33 14.35 13.16
CA GLN A 24 11.20 13.07 12.47
C GLN A 24 9.97 12.35 13.02
N ALA A 25 9.29 11.60 12.16
CA ALA A 25 8.21 10.69 12.55
C ALA A 25 8.36 9.36 11.82
N THR A 26 8.11 8.26 12.50
CA THR A 26 8.01 6.94 11.88
C THR A 26 6.54 6.53 11.75
N TYR A 27 6.26 5.69 10.75
CA TYR A 27 4.92 5.24 10.42
C TYR A 27 4.94 3.76 10.10
N SER A 28 3.93 3.04 10.60
CA SER A 28 3.70 1.63 10.31
C SER A 28 2.30 1.39 9.76
N GLY A 29 2.17 0.50 8.78
CA GLY A 29 0.87 0.06 8.30
C GLY A 29 0.89 -1.02 7.23
N GLY A 30 -0.05 -0.94 6.30
CA GLY A 30 -0.31 -1.97 5.30
C GLY A 30 -0.31 -1.43 3.88
N VAL A 31 -0.01 -2.30 2.93
CA VAL A 31 -0.06 -2.02 1.49
C VAL A 31 -0.70 -3.19 0.76
N GLY A 32 -1.54 -2.89 -0.22
CA GLY A 32 -2.03 -3.81 -1.23
C GLY A 32 -1.40 -3.53 -2.58
N ILE A 33 -1.09 -4.57 -3.33
CA ILE A 33 -0.64 -4.50 -4.73
C ILE A 33 -1.54 -5.45 -5.52
N ALA A 34 -2.01 -5.03 -6.68
CA ALA A 34 -2.57 -5.97 -7.64
C ALA A 34 -2.16 -5.62 -9.07
N TYR A 35 -1.95 -6.66 -9.87
CA TYR A 35 -1.58 -6.52 -11.27
C TYR A 35 -2.14 -7.65 -12.14
N SER A 36 -2.39 -7.37 -13.41
CA SER A 36 -2.85 -8.33 -14.41
C SER A 36 -2.50 -7.90 -15.84
N ASP A 37 -2.57 -8.82 -16.80
CA ASP A 37 -2.41 -8.50 -18.23
C ASP A 37 -3.67 -7.80 -18.80
N SER A 38 -4.81 -7.90 -18.12
CA SER A 38 -6.03 -7.15 -18.37
C SER A 38 -6.05 -5.77 -17.69
N ALA A 39 -6.62 -4.78 -18.38
CA ALA A 39 -6.84 -3.44 -17.85
C ALA A 39 -7.74 -3.40 -16.60
N SER A 40 -8.54 -4.44 -16.34
CA SER A 40 -9.29 -4.57 -15.10
C SER A 40 -8.70 -5.66 -14.20
N THR A 41 -7.79 -5.26 -13.30
CA THR A 41 -7.21 -6.17 -12.30
C THR A 41 -8.23 -6.74 -11.31
N THR A 42 -9.44 -6.21 -11.27
CA THR A 42 -10.50 -6.63 -10.34
C THR A 42 -11.56 -7.52 -11.00
N ASP A 43 -11.54 -7.65 -12.33
CA ASP A 43 -12.42 -8.53 -13.08
C ASP A 43 -11.66 -9.68 -13.77
N ASP A 44 -10.33 -9.69 -13.69
CA ASP A 44 -9.50 -10.66 -14.38
C ASP A 44 -9.11 -11.83 -13.47
N PRO A 45 -9.58 -13.06 -13.73
CA PRO A 45 -9.28 -14.24 -12.91
C PRO A 45 -7.78 -14.57 -12.78
N ASN A 46 -6.93 -14.00 -13.63
CA ASN A 46 -5.48 -14.18 -13.58
C ASN A 46 -4.77 -13.07 -12.81
N ALA A 47 -5.50 -12.07 -12.29
CA ALA A 47 -4.88 -10.98 -11.55
C ALA A 47 -4.23 -11.52 -10.27
N VAL A 48 -3.01 -11.07 -10.04
CA VAL A 48 -2.26 -11.35 -8.83
C VAL A 48 -2.58 -10.24 -7.84
N ALA A 49 -2.97 -10.61 -6.62
CA ALA A 49 -3.13 -9.69 -5.51
C ALA A 49 -2.12 -10.05 -4.42
N MET A 50 -1.53 -9.03 -3.80
CA MET A 50 -0.61 -9.15 -2.68
C MET A 50 -0.98 -8.15 -1.59
N ILE A 51 -0.80 -8.54 -0.33
CA ILE A 51 -0.81 -7.63 0.81
C ILE A 51 0.54 -7.69 1.52
N GLY A 52 0.98 -6.55 2.06
CA GLY A 52 2.26 -6.44 2.75
C GLY A 52 2.21 -5.40 3.88
N GLU A 53 3.37 -5.18 4.48
CA GLU A 53 3.61 -4.19 5.53
C GLU A 53 4.30 -2.96 4.94
N MET A 54 3.90 -1.78 5.39
CA MET A 54 4.55 -0.51 5.10
C MET A 54 5.24 0.02 6.33
N ASN A 55 6.53 0.39 6.21
CA ASN A 55 7.27 1.14 7.22
C ASN A 55 7.87 2.38 6.55
N MET A 56 7.70 3.55 7.15
CA MET A 56 8.14 4.82 6.57
C MET A 56 8.71 5.73 7.65
N THR A 57 9.73 6.50 7.30
CA THR A 57 10.25 7.61 8.08
C THR A 57 10.04 8.91 7.31
N ALA A 58 9.51 9.93 7.97
CA ALA A 58 9.38 11.28 7.43
C ALA A 58 10.27 12.23 8.22
N ASN A 59 11.12 12.97 7.54
CA ASN A 59 11.95 14.03 8.10
C ASN A 59 11.36 15.38 7.69
N PHE A 60 10.79 16.12 8.63
CA PHE A 60 10.16 17.41 8.37
C PHE A 60 11.15 18.56 8.51
N THR A 61 11.07 19.51 7.59
CA THR A 61 11.81 20.78 7.66
C THR A 61 10.92 21.94 7.21
N ALA A 62 11.30 23.17 7.57
CA ALA A 62 10.57 24.36 7.16
C ALA A 62 10.58 24.59 5.64
N ALA A 63 11.52 23.96 4.90
CA ALA A 63 11.67 24.09 3.46
C ALA A 63 10.91 23.02 2.65
N GLY A 64 10.20 22.12 3.32
CA GLY A 64 9.81 20.83 2.74
C GLY A 64 10.81 19.76 3.17
N GLY A 65 10.28 18.64 3.61
CA GLY A 65 11.04 17.52 4.16
C GLY A 65 11.32 16.42 3.13
N ASP A 66 11.63 15.24 3.63
CA ASP A 66 11.75 14.01 2.84
C ASP A 66 11.06 12.83 3.52
N VAL A 67 10.68 11.84 2.72
CA VAL A 67 10.26 10.53 3.19
C VAL A 67 11.15 9.46 2.60
N GLU A 68 11.38 8.43 3.39
CA GLU A 68 11.93 7.15 2.94
C GLU A 68 11.12 6.02 3.56
N GLY A 69 10.93 4.93 2.81
CA GLY A 69 10.19 3.81 3.32
C GLY A 69 10.42 2.51 2.58
N ARG A 70 9.85 1.47 3.15
CA ARG A 70 9.98 0.09 2.71
C ARG A 70 8.63 -0.61 2.78
N LEU A 71 8.34 -1.37 1.73
CA LEU A 71 7.22 -2.28 1.64
C LEU A 71 7.76 -3.71 1.62
N SER A 72 7.26 -4.57 2.51
CA SER A 72 7.84 -5.92 2.69
C SER A 72 6.86 -6.89 3.36
N GLY A 73 7.30 -8.14 3.56
CA GLY A 73 6.48 -9.16 4.25
C GLY A 73 5.24 -9.54 3.43
N PHE A 74 5.37 -9.49 2.10
CA PHE A 74 4.26 -9.68 1.19
C PHE A 74 3.76 -11.12 1.22
N HIS A 75 2.45 -11.26 1.09
CA HIS A 75 1.79 -12.53 0.82
C HIS A 75 0.85 -12.33 -0.37
N ALA A 76 0.87 -13.26 -1.31
CA ALA A 76 -0.03 -13.33 -2.44
C ALA A 76 -1.26 -14.17 -2.10
N GLY A 77 -2.38 -13.85 -2.73
CA GLY A 77 -3.64 -14.60 -2.62
C GLY A 77 -4.28 -14.83 -3.97
N GLY A 78 -5.08 -15.89 -4.07
CA GLY A 78 -5.80 -16.24 -5.31
C GLY A 78 -6.92 -15.26 -5.65
N PHE A 79 -7.15 -15.02 -6.95
CA PHE A 79 -8.17 -14.08 -7.45
C PHE A 79 -9.57 -14.34 -6.90
N ASP A 80 -10.03 -15.60 -6.95
CA ASP A 80 -11.39 -15.97 -6.53
C ASP A 80 -11.67 -15.56 -5.09
N VAL A 81 -10.64 -15.61 -4.24
CA VAL A 81 -10.75 -15.25 -2.84
C VAL A 81 -10.64 -13.74 -2.68
N ALA A 82 -9.68 -13.09 -3.34
CA ALA A 82 -9.50 -11.64 -3.30
C ALA A 82 -10.70 -10.83 -3.84
N TRP A 83 -11.43 -11.37 -4.83
CA TRP A 83 -12.36 -10.58 -5.65
C TRP A 83 -13.75 -11.17 -5.89
N THR A 84 -13.97 -12.47 -5.64
CA THR A 84 -15.28 -13.10 -5.92
C THR A 84 -16.01 -13.64 -4.67
N GLY A 85 -15.37 -13.62 -3.50
CA GLY A 85 -15.97 -14.01 -2.23
C GLY A 85 -16.79 -12.89 -1.57
N ASN A 86 -18.10 -13.10 -1.41
CA ASN A 86 -19.15 -12.40 -0.61
C ASN A 86 -19.18 -10.86 -0.42
N ASP A 87 -18.19 -10.05 -0.81
CA ASP A 87 -18.29 -8.59 -0.97
C ASP A 87 -16.97 -8.04 -1.54
N ARG A 88 -16.81 -8.10 -2.87
CA ARG A 88 -15.64 -7.58 -3.62
C ARG A 88 -15.24 -6.17 -3.16
N ASP A 89 -16.23 -5.31 -2.94
CA ASP A 89 -16.01 -3.93 -2.54
C ASP A 89 -15.36 -3.83 -1.17
N LYS A 90 -15.76 -4.66 -0.19
CA LYS A 90 -15.14 -4.64 1.15
C LYS A 90 -13.68 -5.07 1.10
N TRP A 91 -13.37 -6.08 0.29
CA TRP A 91 -12.01 -6.58 0.15
C TRP A 91 -11.12 -5.58 -0.58
N TRP A 92 -11.66 -4.92 -1.61
CA TRP A 92 -11.00 -3.79 -2.26
C TRP A 92 -10.67 -2.70 -1.25
N GLN A 93 -11.65 -2.26 -0.46
CA GLN A 93 -11.46 -1.19 0.52
C GLN A 93 -10.44 -1.58 1.60
N ALA A 94 -10.49 -2.84 2.07
CA ALA A 94 -9.54 -3.36 3.05
C ALA A 94 -8.12 -3.42 2.51
N MET A 95 -7.91 -3.87 1.27
CA MET A 95 -6.57 -3.96 0.67
C MET A 95 -6.02 -2.60 0.23
N ALA A 96 -6.85 -1.77 -0.39
CA ALA A 96 -6.42 -0.49 -0.93
C ALA A 96 -6.24 0.58 0.15
N TYR A 97 -7.06 0.54 1.19
CA TYR A 97 -7.13 1.63 2.19
C TYR A 97 -7.01 1.16 3.63
N GLY A 98 -6.92 -0.16 3.87
CA GLY A 98 -7.01 -0.70 5.22
C GLY A 98 -8.41 -0.61 5.83
N ASP A 99 -9.44 -0.22 5.08
CA ASP A 99 -10.75 -0.02 5.66
C ASP A 99 -11.46 -1.38 5.85
N THR A 100 -11.43 -1.87 7.08
CA THR A 100 -12.12 -3.09 7.48
C THR A 100 -13.41 -2.82 8.26
N SER A 101 -13.92 -1.58 8.28
CA SER A 101 -15.09 -1.19 9.09
C SER A 101 -16.38 -1.89 8.63
N GLY A 102 -16.45 -2.25 7.35
CA GLY A 102 -17.55 -3.06 6.78
C GLY A 102 -17.42 -4.56 7.01
N MET A 103 -16.33 -5.04 7.64
CA MET A 103 -16.05 -6.47 7.81
C MET A 103 -16.27 -6.92 9.25
N THR A 104 -16.90 -8.09 9.42
CA THR A 104 -16.89 -8.86 10.65
C THR A 104 -15.49 -9.43 10.94
N ALA A 105 -15.25 -9.87 12.17
CA ALA A 105 -13.99 -10.54 12.51
C ALA A 105 -13.75 -11.79 11.65
N ALA A 106 -14.80 -12.59 11.39
CA ALA A 106 -14.69 -13.78 10.54
C ALA A 106 -14.34 -13.45 9.08
N GLU A 107 -14.90 -12.37 8.53
CA GLU A 107 -14.54 -11.90 7.19
C GLU A 107 -13.08 -11.40 7.13
N ARG A 108 -12.61 -10.69 8.16
CA ARG A 108 -11.20 -10.28 8.25
C ARG A 108 -10.25 -11.47 8.32
N GLU A 109 -10.56 -12.46 9.16
CA GLU A 109 -9.79 -13.70 9.28
C GLU A 109 -9.75 -14.46 7.95
N ALA A 110 -10.90 -14.58 7.26
CA ALA A 110 -10.97 -15.22 5.96
C ALA A 110 -10.14 -14.49 4.89
N MET A 111 -10.15 -13.15 4.92
CA MET A 111 -9.31 -12.34 4.03
C MET A 111 -7.83 -12.56 4.33
N ILE A 112 -7.40 -12.50 5.59
CA ILE A 112 -5.99 -12.72 5.95
C ILE A 112 -5.54 -14.13 5.55
N ALA A 113 -6.38 -15.14 5.80
CA ALA A 113 -6.12 -16.52 5.42
C ALA A 113 -6.05 -16.74 3.90
N ALA A 114 -6.59 -15.83 3.09
CA ALA A 114 -6.53 -15.88 1.64
C ALA A 114 -5.15 -15.52 1.07
N PHE A 115 -4.38 -14.73 1.81
CA PHE A 115 -3.02 -14.33 1.45
C PHE A 115 -2.03 -15.26 2.16
N ASP A 116 -2.00 -16.51 1.72
CA ASP A 116 -1.25 -17.59 2.36
C ASP A 116 0.08 -17.92 1.69
N THR A 117 0.35 -17.34 0.52
CA THR A 117 1.53 -17.62 -0.28
C THR A 117 2.59 -16.54 -0.03
N PRO A 118 3.72 -16.85 0.64
CA PRO A 118 4.74 -15.85 0.91
C PRO A 118 5.39 -15.33 -0.38
N VAL A 119 5.65 -14.03 -0.42
CA VAL A 119 6.35 -13.35 -1.51
C VAL A 119 7.63 -12.76 -0.94
N GLU A 120 8.78 -13.20 -1.47
CA GLU A 120 10.08 -12.70 -1.00
C GLU A 120 10.43 -11.37 -1.65
N GLY A 121 11.31 -10.61 -1.02
CA GLY A 121 11.78 -9.32 -1.53
C GLY A 121 11.19 -8.11 -0.81
N GLU A 122 11.48 -6.93 -1.35
CA GLU A 122 11.04 -5.66 -0.79
C GLU A 122 10.94 -4.61 -1.90
N LEU A 123 10.09 -3.62 -1.67
CA LEU A 123 10.08 -2.37 -2.42
C LEU A 123 10.59 -1.26 -1.51
N ARG A 124 11.36 -0.34 -2.07
CA ARG A 124 11.79 0.89 -1.40
C ARG A 124 11.12 2.06 -2.07
N PHE A 125 10.86 3.09 -1.28
CA PHE A 125 10.42 4.35 -1.84
C PHE A 125 11.03 5.54 -1.13
N SER A 126 11.15 6.65 -1.84
CA SER A 126 11.62 7.91 -1.27
C SER A 126 11.16 9.11 -2.10
N GLY A 127 11.04 10.27 -1.48
CA GLY A 127 10.71 11.50 -2.18
C GLY A 127 10.69 12.73 -1.28
N GLY A 128 10.61 13.91 -1.90
CA GLY A 128 10.50 15.18 -1.18
C GLY A 128 9.06 15.48 -0.77
N ILE A 129 8.86 15.86 0.50
CA ILE A 129 7.55 16.25 1.02
C ILE A 129 7.14 17.58 0.41
N ALA A 130 5.97 17.61 -0.22
CA ALA A 130 5.32 18.83 -0.70
C ALA A 130 3.87 18.91 -0.19
N PRO A 131 3.24 20.11 -0.22
CA PRO A 131 1.84 20.25 0.15
C PRO A 131 0.92 19.43 -0.77
N GLY A 132 -0.03 18.69 -0.18
CA GLY A 132 -0.94 17.83 -0.92
C GLY A 132 -0.31 16.47 -1.26
N PHE A 133 -0.72 15.89 -2.39
CA PHE A 133 -0.05 14.71 -2.93
C PHE A 133 1.32 15.10 -3.47
N PHE A 134 2.33 14.33 -3.12
CA PHE A 134 3.69 14.52 -3.61
C PHE A 134 4.27 13.22 -4.15
N ALA A 135 5.07 13.34 -5.20
CA ALA A 135 5.67 12.21 -5.88
C ALA A 135 6.76 11.55 -5.03
N ILE A 136 6.83 10.23 -5.13
CA ILE A 136 7.90 9.39 -4.60
C ILE A 136 8.40 8.46 -5.72
N ASP A 137 9.68 8.19 -5.73
CA ASP A 137 10.23 7.12 -6.55
C ASP A 137 10.04 5.80 -5.79
N VAL A 138 9.58 4.76 -6.48
CA VAL A 138 9.33 3.42 -5.94
C VAL A 138 10.16 2.45 -6.76
N SER A 139 10.91 1.56 -6.12
CA SER A 139 11.66 0.53 -6.83
C SER A 139 11.85 -0.73 -6.00
N GLY A 140 11.81 -1.89 -6.64
CA GLY A 140 12.16 -3.14 -6.01
C GLY A 140 11.81 -4.37 -6.84
N THR A 141 12.12 -5.52 -6.27
CA THR A 141 11.84 -6.81 -6.90
C THR A 141 11.25 -7.75 -5.87
N LEU A 142 10.18 -8.41 -6.26
CA LEU A 142 9.48 -9.42 -5.50
C LEU A 142 9.63 -10.77 -6.20
N ASN A 143 9.76 -11.83 -5.42
CA ASN A 143 9.71 -13.21 -5.92
C ASN A 143 8.38 -13.84 -5.50
N ASN A 144 7.51 -14.07 -6.47
CA ASN A 144 6.20 -14.66 -6.28
C ASN A 144 6.16 -16.03 -6.99
N ASP A 145 6.24 -17.11 -6.22
CA ASP A 145 6.24 -18.49 -6.74
C ASP A 145 7.29 -18.74 -7.85
N GLY A 146 8.50 -18.22 -7.65
CA GLY A 146 9.62 -18.35 -8.59
C GLY A 146 9.62 -17.33 -9.72
N LYS A 147 8.60 -16.47 -9.83
CA LYS A 147 8.54 -15.39 -10.81
C LYS A 147 9.13 -14.09 -10.25
N SER A 148 9.90 -13.40 -11.07
CA SER A 148 10.50 -12.12 -10.73
C SER A 148 9.56 -10.97 -11.10
N VAL A 149 8.91 -10.38 -10.10
CA VAL A 149 8.04 -9.22 -10.26
C VAL A 149 8.81 -7.95 -9.94
N VAL A 150 9.07 -7.10 -10.94
CA VAL A 150 9.73 -5.80 -10.76
C VAL A 150 8.68 -4.71 -10.71
N ILE A 151 8.77 -3.86 -9.69
CA ILE A 151 7.94 -2.66 -9.54
C ILE A 151 8.89 -1.48 -9.49
N ASP A 152 8.71 -0.52 -10.40
CA ASP A 152 9.57 0.65 -10.55
C ASP A 152 8.75 1.90 -10.92
N GLY A 153 9.38 3.07 -10.98
CA GLY A 153 8.77 4.32 -11.41
C GLY A 153 8.25 5.18 -10.25
N GLN A 154 7.15 5.92 -10.48
CA GLN A 154 6.65 6.90 -9.50
C GLN A 154 5.30 6.53 -8.89
N GLY A 155 5.22 6.72 -7.58
CA GLY A 155 3.98 6.76 -6.81
C GLY A 155 3.76 8.14 -6.20
N ASN A 156 2.75 8.26 -5.35
CA ASN A 156 2.45 9.44 -4.58
C ASN A 156 2.26 9.09 -3.11
N VAL A 157 2.61 10.03 -2.24
CA VAL A 157 2.26 10.01 -0.82
C VAL A 157 1.41 11.22 -0.49
N LEU A 158 0.49 11.04 0.45
CA LEU A 158 -0.29 12.10 1.07
C LEU A 158 -0.29 11.90 2.59
N PHE A 159 0.08 12.95 3.32
CA PHE A 159 -0.20 13.02 4.76
C PHE A 159 -1.62 13.52 5.00
N THR A 160 -2.28 12.99 6.02
CA THR A 160 -3.66 13.33 6.38
C THR A 160 -3.81 13.44 7.89
N LYS A 161 -4.76 14.30 8.30
CA LYS A 161 -5.21 14.57 9.68
C LYS A 161 -4.13 15.10 10.63
N GLY A 162 -4.53 16.02 11.51
CA GLY A 162 -3.69 16.52 12.61
C GLY A 162 -2.27 16.90 12.18
N GLU A 163 -1.26 16.49 12.95
CA GLU A 163 0.16 16.74 12.67
C GLU A 163 0.78 15.64 11.78
N ALA A 164 0.15 15.38 10.63
CA ALA A 164 0.49 14.28 9.73
C ALA A 164 0.40 12.92 10.43
N GLU A 165 -0.72 12.64 11.08
CA GLU A 165 -0.93 11.42 11.88
C GLU A 165 -1.08 10.16 11.02
N GLN A 166 -1.49 10.31 9.77
CA GLN A 166 -1.67 9.22 8.83
C GLN A 166 -1.01 9.57 7.50
N ALA A 167 -0.40 8.58 6.86
CA ALA A 167 0.14 8.67 5.51
C ALA A 167 -0.56 7.64 4.61
N THR A 168 -0.83 8.01 3.36
CA THR A 168 -1.30 7.07 2.32
C THR A 168 -0.32 7.07 1.16
N ILE A 169 -0.04 5.88 0.62
CA ILE A 169 0.77 5.70 -0.59
C ILE A 169 -0.14 5.21 -1.71
N GLU A 170 0.08 5.69 -2.93
CA GLU A 170 -0.57 5.16 -4.12
C GLU A 170 0.34 5.17 -5.36
N GLY A 171 0.14 4.23 -6.26
CA GLY A 171 0.81 4.15 -7.56
C GLY A 171 -0.04 3.34 -8.54
N TYR A 172 0.01 3.70 -9.82
CA TYR A 172 -0.80 3.07 -10.87
C TYR A 172 0.02 2.97 -12.16
N THR A 173 -0.16 1.88 -12.91
CA THR A 173 0.51 1.72 -14.20
C THR A 173 -0.16 2.52 -15.33
N THR A 174 -1.31 3.13 -15.07
CA THR A 174 -1.88 4.19 -15.92
C THR A 174 -1.21 5.55 -15.69
N GLY A 175 -0.41 5.68 -14.63
CA GLY A 175 0.51 6.80 -14.38
C GLY A 175 1.95 6.39 -14.67
N ASP A 176 2.85 6.74 -13.76
CA ASP A 176 4.30 6.57 -13.92
C ASP A 176 4.86 5.33 -13.20
N LEU A 177 4.01 4.47 -12.62
CA LEU A 177 4.44 3.20 -12.03
C LEU A 177 4.58 2.14 -13.15
N THR A 178 5.57 1.26 -13.06
CA THR A 178 5.71 0.10 -13.93
C THR A 178 5.66 -1.18 -13.10
N ILE A 179 5.04 -2.22 -13.68
CA ILE A 179 5.01 -3.57 -13.11
C ILE A 179 5.34 -4.54 -14.22
N THR A 180 6.36 -5.37 -14.02
CA THR A 180 6.79 -6.40 -14.96
C THR A 180 6.92 -7.74 -14.24
N GLU A 181 6.59 -8.83 -14.92
CA GLU A 181 6.76 -10.19 -14.42
C GLU A 181 7.69 -10.94 -15.39
N ASP A 182 8.82 -11.45 -14.88
CA ASP A 182 9.87 -12.11 -15.66
C ASP A 182 10.36 -11.29 -16.88
N GLY A 183 10.35 -9.96 -16.74
CA GLY A 183 10.76 -9.03 -17.79
C GLY A 183 9.74 -8.82 -18.92
N VAL A 184 8.52 -9.33 -18.76
CA VAL A 184 7.41 -9.09 -19.70
C VAL A 184 6.68 -7.81 -19.31
N GLU A 185 6.66 -6.84 -20.24
CA GLU A 185 5.99 -5.54 -20.09
C GLU A 185 4.72 -5.43 -20.96
N PRO A 186 3.76 -4.55 -20.58
CA PRO A 186 3.45 -4.07 -19.23
C PRO A 186 2.18 -4.72 -18.67
N TYR A 187 2.18 -5.01 -17.36
CA TYR A 187 0.97 -5.37 -16.65
C TYR A 187 0.20 -4.10 -16.24
N TYR A 188 -1.13 -4.17 -16.25
CA TYR A 188 -1.96 -3.18 -15.60
C TYR A 188 -1.97 -3.44 -14.10
N GLY A 189 -1.85 -2.41 -13.27
CA GLY A 189 -1.81 -2.62 -11.84
C GLY A 189 -1.81 -1.34 -11.00
N TRP A 190 -1.86 -1.57 -9.71
CA TRP A 190 -1.84 -0.52 -8.70
C TRP A 190 -1.14 -1.01 -7.44
N MET A 191 -0.65 -0.03 -6.68
CA MET A 191 -0.14 -0.17 -5.34
C MET A 191 -0.84 0.87 -4.49
N ARG A 192 -1.42 0.48 -3.36
CA ARG A 192 -2.08 1.40 -2.43
C ARG A 192 -1.86 0.97 -1.01
N GLY A 193 -1.64 1.91 -0.11
CA GLY A 193 -1.41 1.59 1.29
C GLY A 193 -1.67 2.77 2.19
N PHE A 194 -1.64 2.48 3.48
CA PHE A 194 -1.74 3.47 4.53
C PHE A 194 -0.82 3.09 5.68
N ALA A 195 -0.34 4.09 6.40
CA ALA A 195 0.34 3.91 7.66
C ALA A 195 -0.07 4.99 8.64
N VAL A 196 0.01 4.65 9.91
CA VAL A 196 -0.23 5.57 11.01
C VAL A 196 1.11 5.86 11.65
N LYS A 197 1.30 7.10 12.09
CA LYS A 197 2.47 7.51 12.87
C LYS A 197 2.63 6.57 14.07
N ASP A 198 3.85 6.16 14.44
CA ASP A 198 4.06 5.19 15.53
C ASP A 198 3.99 5.86 16.91
N ASP A 199 4.42 7.12 16.98
CA ASP A 199 4.49 7.93 18.20
C ASP A 199 3.15 8.53 18.60
#